data_AF-A0A4Z0PXN2-F1
#
_entry.id   AF-A0A4Z0PXN2-F1
#
_cell.length_a   1.000
_cell.length_b   1.000
_cell.length_c   1.000
_cell.angle_alpha   90.00
_cell.angle_beta   90.00
_cell.angle_gamma   90.00
#
_symmetry.space_group_name_H-M   'P 1'
#
loop_
_entity.id
_entity.type
_entity.pdbx_description
1 polymer ?
#
loop_
_entity_poly.entity_id
_entity_poly.type
_entity_poly.pdbx_seq_one_letter_code
_entity_poly.pdbx_strand_id
1 'polypeptide(L)' 'MSYLIKRRQESAFCYLVLEMAVYQTMRYGRHSFQTSDGELVSYTAGQAALRNGAAMLIGGVLVGIFPPESGVR' A
#
# COMPACT_ATOMS: atom_id res chain seq x y z
N MET A 1 -29.35 -19.45 -10.77
CA MET A 1 -28.89 -18.35 -11.65
C MET A 1 -28.02 -17.31 -10.87
N SER A 2 -27.16 -17.73 -9.93
CA SER A 2 -26.43 -16.82 -9.02
C SER A 2 -24.92 -16.72 -9.29
N TYR A 3 -24.31 -17.72 -9.93
CA TYR A 3 -22.86 -17.79 -10.16
C TYR A 3 -22.35 -16.77 -11.19
N LEU A 4 -23.14 -16.45 -12.21
CA LEU A 4 -22.76 -15.49 -13.26
C LEU A 4 -22.69 -14.04 -12.73
N ILE A 5 -23.56 -13.69 -11.78
CA ILE A 5 -23.58 -12.35 -11.16
C ILE A 5 -22.38 -12.18 -10.23
N LYS A 6 -22.03 -13.21 -9.45
CA LYS A 6 -20.83 -13.21 -8.59
C LYS A 6 -19.55 -13.00 -9.38
N ARG A 7 -19.34 -13.73 -10.48
CA ARG A 7 -18.16 -13.57 -11.34
C ARG A 7 -18.06 -12.16 -11.92
N ARG A 8 -19.19 -11.56 -12.29
CA ARG A 8 -19.22 -10.20 -12.84
C ARG A 8 -18.85 -9.15 -11.79
N GLN A 9 -19.29 -9.34 -10.54
CA GLN A 9 -18.92 -8.47 -9.42
C GLN A 9 -17.44 -8.62 -9.05
N GLU A 10 -16.90 -9.84 -9.01
CA GLU A 10 -15.48 -10.08 -8.77
C GLU A 10 -14.61 -9.46 -9.86
N SER A 11 -14.96 -9.61 -11.13
CA SER A 11 -14.23 -8.94 -12.21
C SER A 11 -14.31 -7.42 -12.14
N ALA A 12 -15.48 -6.86 -11.82
CA ALA A 12 -15.63 -5.41 -11.64
C ALA A 12 -14.79 -4.89 -10.46
N PHE A 13 -14.73 -5.66 -9.37
CA PHE A 13 -13.90 -5.33 -8.21
C PHE A 13 -12.41 -5.40 -8.54
N CYS A 14 -11.94 -6.46 -9.19
CA CYS A 14 -10.56 -6.57 -9.65
C CYS A 14 -10.18 -5.43 -10.60
N TYR A 15 -11.10 -5.04 -11.50
CA TYR A 15 -10.88 -3.92 -12.41
C TYR A 15 -10.74 -2.60 -11.65
N LEU A 16 -11.61 -2.36 -10.68
CA LEU A 16 -11.57 -1.16 -9.84
C LEU A 16 -10.31 -1.11 -8.97
N VAL A 17 -9.85 -2.24 -8.41
CA VAL A 17 -8.60 -2.34 -7.65
C VAL A 17 -7.39 -2.03 -8.54
N LEU A 18 -7.36 -2.55 -9.77
CA LEU A 18 -6.30 -2.24 -10.73
C LEU A 18 -6.33 -0.76 -11.14
N GLU A 19 -7.52 -0.21 -11.39
CA GLU A 19 -7.69 1.21 -11.72
C GLU A 19 -7.22 2.11 -10.57
N MET A 20 -7.58 1.78 -9.33
CA MET A 20 -7.11 2.46 -8.12
C MET A 20 -5.60 2.37 -7.97
N ALA A 21 -4.98 1.22 -8.23
CA ALA A 21 -3.53 1.06 -8.18
C ALA A 21 -2.81 1.89 -9.25
N VAL A 22 -3.38 1.96 -10.47
CA VAL A 22 -2.87 2.81 -11.56
C VAL A 22 -3.05 4.29 -11.23
N TYR A 23 -4.21 4.69 -10.71
CA TYR A 23 -4.45 6.06 -10.29
C TYR A 23 -3.55 6.48 -9.13
N GLN A 24 -3.27 5.61 -8.17
CA GLN A 24 -2.33 5.91 -7.08
C GLN A 24 -0.90 6.09 -7.61
N THR A 25 -0.47 5.22 -8.54
CA THR A 25 0.87 5.36 -9.17
C THR A 25 0.99 6.60 -10.05
N MET A 26 -0.10 7.04 -10.71
CA MET A 26 -0.11 8.28 -11.48
C MET A 26 -0.26 9.54 -10.62
N ARG A 27 -1.07 9.49 -9.56
CA ARG A 27 -1.42 10.65 -8.72
C ARG A 27 -0.32 11.03 -7.75
N TYR A 28 0.47 10.07 -7.27
CA TYR A 28 1.57 10.34 -6.34
C TYR A 28 2.92 10.54 -7.02
N GLY A 29 2.99 10.31 -8.34
CA GLY A 29 4.24 10.25 -9.07
C GLY A 29 5.17 9.20 -8.48
N ARG A 30 6.23 8.81 -9.18
CA ARG A 30 7.24 7.87 -8.66
C ARG A 30 8.09 8.44 -7.49
N HIS A 31 7.61 9.47 -6.79
CA HIS A 31 8.40 10.30 -5.89
C HIS A 31 7.92 10.31 -4.44
N SER A 32 6.81 9.65 -4.12
CA SER A 32 6.31 9.57 -2.74
C SER A 32 5.60 8.25 -2.45
N PHE A 33 5.58 7.89 -1.18
CA PHE A 33 4.83 6.77 -0.62
C PHE A 33 3.68 7.32 0.22
N GLN A 34 2.51 6.69 0.16
CA GLN A 34 1.40 7.02 1.04
C GLN A 34 1.48 6.18 2.32
N THR A 35 1.29 6.76 3.50
CA THR A 35 1.23 6.03 4.78
C THR A 35 -0.19 5.56 5.10
N SER A 36 -0.35 4.70 6.10
CA SER A 36 -1.67 4.23 6.56
C SER A 36 -2.60 5.36 7.00
N ASP A 37 -2.03 6.48 7.45
CA ASP A 37 -2.78 7.67 7.88
C ASP A 37 -3.15 8.57 6.69
N GLY A 38 -2.77 8.17 5.47
CA GLY A 38 -3.00 8.90 4.24
C GLY A 38 -1.97 10.01 3.97
N GLU A 39 -0.96 10.17 4.83
CA GLU A 39 0.12 11.13 4.62
C GLU A 39 1.06 10.68 3.51
N LEU A 40 1.76 11.66 2.91
CA LEU A 40 2.76 11.38 1.88
C LEU A 40 4.16 11.54 2.43
N VAL A 41 4.93 10.46 2.31
CA VAL A 41 6.35 10.41 2.66
C VAL A 41 7.17 10.48 1.38
N SER A 42 8.29 11.20 1.39
CA SER A 42 9.16 11.26 0.23
C SER A 42 9.71 9.87 -0.13
N TYR A 43 9.94 9.63 -1.41
CA TYR A 43 10.48 8.37 -1.89
C TYR A 43 11.81 8.02 -1.22
N THR A 44 12.69 8.99 -0.99
CA THR A 44 13.99 8.76 -0.33
C THR A 44 13.82 8.30 1.11
N ALA A 45 12.92 8.93 1.88
CA ALA A 45 12.66 8.54 3.26
C ALA A 45 11.99 7.17 3.34
N GLY A 46 10.97 6.91 2.51
CA GLY A 46 10.29 5.62 2.49
C GLY A 46 11.21 4.49 2.02
N GLN A 47 12.05 4.74 1.02
CA GLN A 47 13.03 3.75 0.55
C GLN A 47 14.10 3.45 1.61
N ALA A 48 14.55 4.46 2.36
CA ALA A 48 15.46 4.25 3.50
C ALA A 48 14.79 3.43 4.61
N ALA A 49 13.53 3.71 4.93
CA ALA A 49 12.76 2.97 5.93
C ALA A 49 12.54 1.50 5.52
N LEU A 50 12.22 1.24 4.25
CA LEU A 50 12.10 -0.10 3.69
C LEU A 50 13.43 -0.87 3.74
N ARG A 51 14.53 -0.22 3.35
CA ARG A 51 15.86 -0.85 3.37
C ARG A 51 16.35 -1.19 4.78
N ASN A 52 15.98 -0.39 5.76
CA ASN A 52 16.38 -0.58 7.16
C ASN A 52 15.38 -1.47 7.94
N GLY A 53 14.32 -1.97 7.29
CA GLY A 53 13.29 -2.79 7.94
C GLY A 53 12.41 -2.02 8.94
N ALA A 54 12.44 -0.68 8.91
CA ALA A 54 11.59 0.16 9.75
C ALA A 54 10.18 0.35 9.18
N ALA A 55 9.97 -0.02 7.91
CA ALA A 55 8.68 0.04 7.24
C ALA A 55 8.51 -1.12 6.26
N MET A 56 7.27 -1.44 5.89
CA MET A 56 6.88 -2.38 4.85
C MET A 56 5.84 -1.76 3.92
N LEU A 57 5.80 -2.20 2.66
CA LEU A 57 4.72 -1.85 1.74
C LEU A 57 3.61 -2.90 1.78
N ILE A 58 2.38 -2.47 2.05
CA ILE A 58 1.16 -3.30 1.99
C ILE A 58 0.20 -2.64 1.02
N GLY A 59 -0.08 -3.29 -0.11
CA GLY A 59 -1.03 -2.77 -1.12
C GLY A 59 -0.65 -1.39 -1.68
N GLY A 60 0.64 -1.03 -1.70
CA GLY A 60 1.13 0.29 -2.13
C GLY A 60 1.23 1.33 -1.01
N VAL A 61 0.83 0.99 0.21
CA VAL A 61 0.88 1.87 1.38
C VAL A 61 2.09 1.52 2.25
N LEU A 62 2.85 2.54 2.65
CA LEU A 62 4.00 2.43 3.54
C LEU A 62 3.53 2.37 5.00
N VAL A 63 3.74 1.23 5.63
CA VAL A 63 3.35 0.97 7.01
C VAL A 63 4.61 0.83 7.84
N GLY A 64 4.74 1.65 8.89
CA GLY A 64 5.84 1.54 9.86
C GLY A 64 5.77 0.21 10.61
N ILE A 65 6.90 -0.47 10.73
CA ILE A 65 7.03 -1.64 11.60
C ILE A 65 7.60 -1.10 12.90
N PHE A 66 6.77 -1.00 13.95
CA PHE A 66 7.32 -0.88 15.29
C PHE A 66 8.03 -2.21 15.58
N PRO A 67 9.36 -2.23 15.81
CA PRO A 67 9.97 -3.44 16.34
C PRO A 67 9.27 -3.75 17.68
N PRO A 68 8.86 -5.01 17.93
CA PRO A 68 8.47 -5.39 19.28
C PRO A 68 9.65 -5.04 20.18
N GLU A 69 9.39 -4.28 21.24
CA GLU A 69 10.40 -3.86 22.19
C GLU A 69 11.17 -5.10 22.66
N SER A 70 12.36 -5.32 22.11
CA SER A 70 13.30 -6.28 22.66
C SER A 70 13.88 -5.63 23.92
N GLY A 71 13.09 -5.64 24.98
CA GLY A 71 13.34 -4.91 26.21
C GLY A 71 12.86 -5.71 27.41
N VAL A 72 13.42 -6.91 27.57
CA VAL A 72 13.57 -7.51 28.90
C VAL A 72 14.37 -6.52 29.75
N ARG A 73 13.74 -5.98 30.80
CA ARG A 73 14.36 -5.73 32.09
C ARG A 73 13.36 -6.01 33.19
#